data_AF-A0A0F3GSV2-F1
#
_entry.id   AF-A0A0F3GSV2-F1
#
_cell.length_a   1.000
_cell.length_b   1.000
_cell.length_c   1.000
_cell.angle_alpha   90.00
_cell.angle_beta   90.00
_cell.angle_gamma   90.00
#
_symmetry.space_group_name_H-M   'P 1'
#
loop_
_entity.id
_entity.type
_entity.pdbx_description
1 polymer ?
#
loop_
_entity_poly.entity_id
_entity_poly.type
_entity_poly.pdbx_seq_one_letter_code
_entity_poly.pdbx_strand_id
1 'polypeptide(L)'
;MDTNPPTETDFKSHRKRWPDRTFGVDECQARSVSVWDEAEACKKIMAIPLNNHKRIAKLLLNKESGRLRQVGNKKQHFSWWIYSGFEPLTVCEIIE
;
A
#
# COMPACT_ATOMS: atom_id res chain seq x y z
N MET A 1 -0.17 7.97 0.71
CA MET A 1 -0.19 8.31 2.15
C MET A 1 -1.21 9.39 2.40
N ASP A 2 -2.05 9.18 3.40
CA ASP A 2 -3.08 10.09 3.87
C ASP A 2 -2.56 11.04 4.96
N THR A 3 -1.50 10.67 5.69
CA THR A 3 -0.92 11.49 6.77
C THR A 3 0.49 12.02 6.45
N ASN A 4 0.88 13.13 7.12
CA ASN A 4 2.22 13.70 7.08
C ASN A 4 2.59 14.31 8.45
N PRO A 5 3.50 13.68 9.25
CA PRO A 5 4.28 12.49 8.90
C PRO A 5 3.41 11.22 8.77
N PRO A 6 3.87 10.18 8.04
CA PRO A 6 3.17 8.90 7.94
C PRO A 6 2.88 8.28 9.30
N THR A 7 1.77 7.56 9.39
CA THR A 7 1.38 6.80 10.58
C THR A 7 1.07 5.36 10.22
N GLU A 8 0.96 4.48 11.22
CA GLU A 8 0.57 3.07 10.99
C GLU A 8 -0.75 2.93 10.23
N THR A 9 -1.63 3.93 10.32
CA THR A 9 -2.93 3.93 9.63
C THR A 9 -2.78 3.94 8.10
N ASP A 10 -1.69 4.50 7.57
CA ASP A 10 -1.35 4.51 6.14
C ASP A 10 -1.03 3.10 5.60
N PHE A 11 -0.66 2.18 6.49
CA PHE A 11 -0.29 0.80 6.17
C PHE A 11 -1.38 -0.22 6.52
N LYS A 12 -2.59 0.25 6.88
CA LYS A 12 -3.73 -0.65 7.09
C LYS A 12 -4.27 -1.17 5.76
N SER A 13 -4.49 -2.48 5.68
CA SER A 13 -5.16 -3.10 4.53
C SER A 13 -6.60 -2.61 4.38
N HIS A 14 -7.19 -2.80 3.21
CA HIS A 14 -8.59 -2.46 2.96
C HIS A 14 -9.54 -3.14 3.95
N ARG A 15 -9.34 -4.44 4.22
CA ARG A 15 -10.13 -5.17 5.22
C ARG A 15 -9.97 -4.59 6.63
N LYS A 16 -8.79 -4.10 7.01
CA LYS A 16 -8.60 -3.46 8.33
C LYS A 16 -9.27 -2.08 8.41
N ARG A 17 -9.31 -1.33 7.30
CA ARG A 17 -9.96 0.00 7.22
C ARG A 17 -11.48 -0.08 7.15
N TRP A 18 -12.01 -1.07 6.43
CA TRP A 18 -13.45 -1.25 6.23
C TRP A 18 -13.83 -2.70 6.56
N PRO A 19 -13.96 -3.05 7.86
CA PRO A 19 -14.12 -4.42 8.30
C PRO A 19 -15.41 -5.08 7.80
N ASP A 20 -16.48 -4.31 7.59
CA ASP A 20 -17.79 -4.83 7.19
C ASP A 20 -18.04 -4.73 5.68
N ARG A 21 -17.08 -4.19 4.92
CA ARG A 21 -17.24 -4.00 3.47
C ARG A 21 -17.06 -5.32 2.73
N THR A 22 -17.93 -5.62 1.78
CA THR A 22 -17.69 -6.70 0.81
C THR A 22 -16.72 -6.20 -0.27
N PHE A 23 -15.63 -6.93 -0.49
CA PHE A 23 -14.66 -6.65 -1.55
C PHE A 23 -14.89 -7.60 -2.73
N GLY A 24 -14.65 -7.13 -3.96
CA GLY A 24 -14.71 -7.96 -5.17
C GLY A 24 -13.48 -8.86 -5.38
N VAL A 25 -12.74 -9.18 -4.32
CA VAL A 25 -11.53 -10.02 -4.32
C VAL A 25 -11.59 -10.97 -3.12
N ASP A 26 -10.75 -12.01 -3.13
CA ASP A 26 -10.64 -12.90 -1.99
C ASP A 26 -10.13 -12.18 -0.72
N GLU A 27 -10.40 -12.78 0.44
CA GLU A 27 -10.01 -12.20 1.73
C GLU A 27 -8.50 -12.03 1.90
N CYS A 28 -7.69 -12.87 1.25
CA CYS A 28 -6.24 -12.75 1.30
C CYS A 28 -5.82 -11.44 0.64
N GLN A 29 -6.30 -11.16 -0.58
CA GLN A 29 -6.06 -9.90 -1.28
C GLN A 29 -6.65 -8.70 -0.54
N ALA A 30 -7.85 -8.81 0.04
CA ALA A 30 -8.44 -7.72 0.82
C ALA A 30 -7.60 -7.32 2.06
N ARG A 31 -6.76 -8.25 2.55
CA ARG A 31 -5.85 -8.07 3.69
C ARG A 31 -4.45 -7.58 3.29
N SER A 32 -4.19 -7.33 2.01
CA SER A 32 -2.93 -6.75 1.56
C SER A 32 -2.96 -5.22 1.59
N VAL A 33 -1.77 -4.62 1.50
CA VAL A 33 -1.55 -3.21 1.19
C VAL A 33 -1.14 -3.11 -0.27
N SER A 34 -1.77 -2.20 -1.02
CA SER A 34 -1.36 -1.94 -2.41
C SER A 34 -0.10 -1.10 -2.43
N VAL A 35 0.92 -1.59 -3.15
CA VAL A 35 2.18 -0.88 -3.39
C VAL A 35 2.54 -0.93 -4.87
N TRP A 36 3.41 -0.02 -5.28
CA TRP A 36 3.92 0.06 -6.64
C TRP A 36 5.44 0.00 -6.64
N ASP A 37 6.02 -0.55 -7.71
CA ASP A 37 7.48 -0.63 -7.91
C ASP A 37 8.09 0.71 -8.34
N GLU A 38 7.31 1.57 -8.99
CA GLU A 38 7.74 2.87 -9.51
C GLU A 38 6.87 4.03 -9.01
N ALA A 39 7.51 5.15 -8.65
CA ALA A 39 6.82 6.37 -8.25
C ALA A 39 5.94 6.95 -9.37
N GLU A 40 6.35 6.82 -10.63
CA GLU A 40 5.56 7.27 -11.79
C GLU A 40 4.24 6.53 -11.93
N ALA A 41 4.19 5.25 -11.52
CA ALA A 41 2.94 4.49 -11.48
C ALA A 41 1.98 5.04 -10.41
N CYS A 42 2.52 5.45 -9.26
CA CYS A 42 1.76 6.13 -8.21
C CYS A 42 1.21 7.49 -8.70
N LYS A 43 2.02 8.31 -9.38
CA LYS A 43 1.59 9.62 -9.91
C LYS A 43 0.38 9.50 -10.85
N LYS A 44 0.35 8.47 -11.70
CA LYS A 44 -0.81 8.19 -12.57
C LYS A 44 -2.09 7.91 -11.76
N ILE A 45 -1.97 7.26 -10.62
CA ILE A 45 -3.11 6.91 -9.75
C ILE A 45 -3.56 8.09 -8.90
N MET A 46 -2.67 9.04 -8.60
CA MET A 46 -3.01 10.29 -7.95
C MET A 46 -3.90 11.20 -8.79
N ALA A 47 -3.96 11.01 -10.11
CA ALA A 47 -4.93 11.72 -10.95
C ALA A 47 -6.40 11.37 -10.63
N ILE A 48 -6.64 10.24 -9.94
CA ILE A 48 -7.98 9.83 -9.51
C ILE A 48 -8.41 10.71 -8.32
N PRO A 49 -9.63 11.29 -8.30
CA PRO A 49 -10.09 12.16 -7.21
C PRO A 49 -9.96 11.55 -5.80
N LEU A 50 -10.08 10.23 -5.68
CA LEU A 50 -9.91 9.53 -4.41
C LEU A 50 -8.47 9.59 -3.86
N ASN A 51 -7.47 9.86 -4.70
CA ASN A 51 -6.04 9.80 -4.37
C ASN A 51 -5.29 11.12 -4.59
N ASN A 52 -5.93 12.14 -5.17
CA ASN A 52 -5.26 13.38 -5.58
C ASN A 52 -4.70 14.24 -4.44
N HIS A 53 -5.21 14.04 -3.22
CA HIS A 53 -4.77 14.71 -2.00
C HIS A 53 -3.74 13.89 -1.22
N LYS A 54 -3.42 12.67 -1.69
CA LYS A 54 -2.48 11.77 -1.03
C LYS A 54 -1.05 12.11 -1.41
N ARG A 55 -0.10 11.65 -0.60
CA ARG A 55 1.35 11.75 -0.86
C ARG A 55 1.94 10.42 -1.31
N ILE A 56 3.07 10.45 -1.99
CA ILE A 56 3.83 9.24 -2.34
C ILE A 56 4.87 8.99 -1.25
N ALA A 57 5.06 7.72 -0.91
CA ALA A 57 6.16 7.28 -0.07
C ALA A 57 6.93 6.17 -0.77
N LYS A 58 8.26 6.20 -0.59
CA LYS A 58 9.16 5.13 -0.96
C LYS A 58 9.31 4.18 0.23
N LEU A 59 9.30 2.89 -0.06
CA LEU A 59 9.50 1.83 0.92
C LEU A 59 10.70 0.98 0.51
N LEU A 60 11.65 0.76 1.43
CA LEU A 60 12.74 -0.18 1.22
C LEU A 60 12.37 -1.55 1.80
N LEU A 61 11.75 -2.40 0.97
CA LEU A 61 11.25 -3.70 1.40
C LEU A 61 12.32 -4.79 1.32
N ASN A 62 12.38 -5.64 2.33
CA ASN A 62 13.28 -6.79 2.41
C ASN A 62 12.50 -8.08 2.75
N LYS A 63 13.19 -9.20 2.98
CA LYS A 63 12.56 -10.50 3.31
C LYS A 63 11.76 -10.51 4.63
N GLU A 64 12.01 -9.56 5.53
CA GLU A 64 11.34 -9.43 6.83
C GLU A 64 10.10 -8.54 6.74
N SER A 65 10.03 -7.70 5.70
CA SER A 65 8.91 -6.80 5.46
C SER A 65 7.60 -7.49 5.12
N GLY A 66 7.65 -8.77 4.72
CA GLY A 66 6.48 -9.56 4.38
C GLY A 66 6.57 -10.26 3.03
N ARG A 67 5.42 -10.48 2.40
CA ARG A 67 5.31 -11.08 1.07
C ARG A 67 4.77 -10.05 0.08
N LEU A 68 5.37 -10.00 -1.11
CA LEU A 68 4.81 -9.30 -2.25
C LEU A 68 4.34 -10.29 -3.31
N ARG A 69 3.23 -9.95 -3.96
CA ARG A 69 2.77 -10.63 -5.17
C ARG A 69 2.25 -9.58 -6.14
N GLN A 70 2.68 -9.67 -7.38
CA GLN A 70 2.13 -8.85 -8.45
C GLN A 70 0.66 -9.23 -8.67
N VAL A 71 -0.21 -8.23 -8.81
CA VAL A 71 -1.66 -8.44 -8.95
C VAL A 71 -2.24 -7.68 -10.12
N GLY A 72 -3.26 -8.28 -10.75
CA GLY A 72 -3.96 -7.71 -11.89
C GLY A 72 -3.12 -7.67 -13.18
N ASN A 73 -3.61 -6.91 -14.16
CA ASN A 73 -2.98 -6.79 -15.49
C ASN A 73 -1.85 -5.73 -15.52
N LYS A 74 -1.65 -4.98 -14.43
CA LYS A 74 -0.65 -3.93 -14.35
C LYS A 74 0.65 -4.52 -13.82
N LYS A 75 1.74 -4.37 -14.59
CA LYS A 75 3.05 -4.89 -14.21
C LYS A 75 3.62 -4.28 -12.93
N GLN A 76 3.20 -3.05 -12.64
CA GLN A 76 3.74 -2.18 -11.60
C GLN A 76 2.96 -2.23 -10.28
N HIS A 77 1.88 -3.04 -10.18
CA HIS A 77 1.01 -3.08 -8.99
C HIS A 77 1.17 -4.39 -8.23
N PHE A 78 1.41 -4.27 -6.93
CA PHE A 78 1.67 -5.39 -6.04
C PHE A 78 0.75 -5.34 -4.81
N SER A 79 0.35 -6.52 -4.37
CA SER A 79 -0.19 -6.76 -3.04
C SER A 79 0.96 -7.07 -2.09
N TRP A 80 1.06 -6.32 -1.00
CA TRP A 80 2.03 -6.52 0.06
C TRP A 80 1.33 -6.97 1.35
N TRP A 81 1.67 -8.17 1.81
CA TRP A 81 1.22 -8.71 3.11
C TRP A 81 2.32 -8.52 4.14
N ILE A 82 2.10 -7.56 5.03
CA ILE A 82 3.02 -7.20 6.10
C ILE A 82 2.99 -8.27 7.19
N TYR A 83 4.15 -8.72 7.65
CA TYR A 83 4.24 -9.65 8.78
C TYR A 83 3.91 -8.95 10.10
N SER A 84 3.31 -9.67 11.05
CA SER A 84 2.76 -9.10 12.29
C SER A 84 3.76 -8.41 13.21
N GLY A 85 5.06 -8.65 13.03
CA GLY A 85 6.14 -8.01 13.80
C GLY A 85 6.97 -6.99 13.01
N PHE A 86 6.58 -6.68 11.77
CA PHE A 86 7.29 -5.70 10.96
C PHE A 86 6.65 -4.32 11.11
N GLU A 87 7.47 -3.29 11.32
CA GLU A 87 7.03 -1.90 11.43
C GLU A 87 7.33 -1.13 10.13
N PRO A 88 6.33 -0.88 9.26
CA PRO A 88 6.54 -0.24 7.96
C PRO A 88 7.14 1.17 8.03
N LEU A 89 6.89 1.88 9.13
CA LEU A 89 7.40 3.24 9.33
C LEU A 89 8.93 3.28 9.35
N THR A 90 9.59 2.20 9.77
CA THR A 90 11.07 2.10 9.84
C THR A 90 11.74 2.10 8.47
N VAL A 91 11.00 1.79 7.40
CA VAL A 91 11.49 1.71 6.02
C VAL A 91 10.80 2.70 5.08
N CYS A 92 10.01 3.63 5.63
CA CYS A 92 9.17 4.54 4.88
C CYS A 92 9.77 5.94 4.81
N GLU A 93 9.86 6.48 3.59
CA GLU A 93 10.32 7.83 3.31
C GLU A 93 9.30 8.52 2.41
N ILE A 94 8.79 9.70 2.80
CA ILE A 94 7.95 10.51 1.91
C ILE A 94 8.81 11.03 0.76
N ILE A 95 8.33 10.88 -0.47
CA ILE A 95 8.96 11.46 -1.65
C ILE A 95 7.99 12.48 -2.26
N GLU A 96 8.50 13.67 -2.58
CA GLU A 96 7.74 14.78 -3.18
C GLU A 96 7.48 14.56 -4.68
#